data_AF-A0A2R6C5D3-F1
#
_entry.id   AF-A0A2R6C5D3-F1
#
_cell.length_a   1.000
_cell.length_b   1.000
_cell.length_c   1.000
_cell.angle_alpha   90.00
_cell.angle_beta   90.00
_cell.angle_gamma   90.00
#
_symmetry.space_group_name_H-M   'P 1'
#
loop_
_entity.id
_entity.type
_entity.pdbx_description
1 polymer ?
#
loop_
_entity_poly.entity_id
_entity_poly.type
_entity_poly.pdbx_seq_one_letter_code
_entity_poly.pdbx_strand_id
1 'polypeptide(L)'
;MEKPPCRFESQETDGFSSYFGQDVLEDLLYSMFNPEGMEDSAQNLSDDDLDRLIEEQMAKWEEIRDDVEQKLSVNKQNWMYRDWLEEKMKRDFIRRNAWQELLEAIKQGKLDPKSLSLNKLTQMFPSEIAKGLEKEGYLELRNFWDSQRGGYTLGWFDFTAAGERVIAKKVLNEVLENMVLPCIDYGEEQRGFGVNPSDTIMEYDEFLHHYDLVDVYETLLNASLRRSANIFDPNDIKVRVPSSR
;
A
#
# COMPACT_ATOMS: atom_id res chain seq x y z
N MET A 1 15.36 -14.88 -45.81
CA MET A 1 15.58 -15.27 -44.41
C MET A 1 14.34 -14.90 -43.64
N GLU A 2 13.46 -15.87 -43.43
CA GLU A 2 12.25 -15.70 -42.62
C GLU A 2 12.67 -15.64 -41.16
N LYS A 3 12.22 -14.60 -40.43
CA LYS A 3 12.41 -14.56 -38.97
C LYS A 3 11.58 -15.69 -38.36
N PRO A 4 12.16 -16.50 -37.45
CA PRO A 4 11.40 -17.56 -36.80
C PRO A 4 10.24 -16.93 -36.00
N PRO A 5 9.06 -17.58 -35.95
CA PRO A 5 7.96 -17.09 -35.16
C PRO A 5 8.35 -17.15 -33.68
N CYS A 6 8.39 -15.99 -33.01
CA CYS A 6 8.53 -15.92 -31.56
C CYS A 6 7.27 -16.55 -30.93
N ARG A 7 7.39 -17.80 -30.51
CA ARG A 7 6.41 -18.42 -29.62
C ARG A 7 6.72 -17.90 -28.21
N PHE A 8 6.17 -16.75 -27.86
CA PHE A 8 5.95 -16.46 -26.45
C PHE A 8 4.88 -17.45 -26.00
N GLU A 9 5.30 -18.64 -25.58
CA GLU A 9 4.50 -19.42 -24.65
C GLU A 9 4.48 -18.56 -23.37
N SER A 10 3.45 -17.73 -23.24
CA SER A 10 3.00 -17.28 -21.93
C SER A 10 2.65 -18.57 -21.19
N GLN A 11 3.63 -19.12 -20.46
CA GLN A 11 3.29 -19.92 -19.31
C GLN A 11 2.35 -19.03 -18.53
N GLU A 12 1.07 -19.36 -18.53
CA GLU A 12 0.14 -18.90 -17.52
C GLU A 12 0.72 -19.42 -16.21
N THR A 13 1.66 -18.66 -15.66
CA THR A 13 2.13 -18.86 -14.32
C THR A 13 0.88 -18.65 -13.48
N ASP A 14 0.41 -19.74 -12.89
CA ASP A 14 -0.68 -19.83 -11.91
C ASP A 14 -0.26 -19.02 -10.66
N GLY A 15 -0.07 -17.72 -10.88
CA GLY A 15 0.48 -16.73 -9.97
C GLY A 15 -0.65 -15.93 -9.35
N PHE A 16 -0.43 -15.44 -8.14
CA PHE A 16 -1.39 -14.68 -7.35
C PHE A 16 -2.01 -13.51 -8.14
N SER A 17 -1.22 -12.80 -8.94
CA SER A 17 -1.61 -11.74 -9.87
C SER A 17 -2.62 -12.19 -10.94
N SER A 18 -2.60 -13.46 -11.36
CA SER A 18 -3.58 -14.00 -12.32
C SER A 18 -4.97 -14.18 -11.72
N TYR A 19 -5.06 -14.43 -10.41
CA TYR A 19 -6.32 -14.64 -9.71
C TYR A 19 -6.94 -13.32 -9.26
N PHE A 20 -6.13 -12.49 -8.61
CA PHE A 20 -6.62 -11.28 -7.93
C PHE A 20 -6.45 -10.01 -8.79
N GLY A 21 -5.61 -10.06 -9.82
CA GLY A 21 -5.17 -8.89 -10.56
C GLY A 21 -4.00 -8.18 -9.88
N GLN A 22 -3.29 -7.38 -10.68
CA GLN A 22 -2.09 -6.66 -10.22
C GLN A 22 -2.43 -5.61 -9.15
N ASP A 23 -3.52 -4.84 -9.31
CA ASP A 23 -3.93 -3.80 -8.36
C ASP A 23 -4.12 -4.38 -6.95
N VAL A 24 -4.89 -5.46 -6.84
CA VAL A 24 -5.20 -6.12 -5.57
C VAL A 24 -3.94 -6.71 -4.94
N LEU A 25 -3.00 -7.19 -5.76
CA LEU A 25 -1.71 -7.67 -5.27
C LEU A 25 -0.87 -6.55 -4.67
N GLU A 26 -0.80 -5.38 -5.33
CA GLU A 26 -0.08 -4.21 -4.81
C GLU A 26 -0.71 -3.71 -3.51
N ASP A 27 -2.04 -3.72 -3.43
CA ASP A 27 -2.81 -3.38 -2.23
C ASP A 27 -2.56 -4.37 -1.09
N LEU A 28 -2.53 -5.66 -1.40
CA LEU A 28 -2.25 -6.72 -0.43
C LEU A 28 -0.82 -6.66 0.09
N LEU A 29 0.16 -6.45 -0.78
CA LEU A 29 1.55 -6.26 -0.40
C LEU A 29 1.71 -5.06 0.53
N TYR A 30 1.00 -3.97 0.24
CA TYR A 30 0.98 -2.80 1.11
C TYR A 30 0.33 -3.09 2.47
N SER A 31 -0.78 -3.84 2.51
CA SER A 31 -1.43 -4.24 3.77
C SER A 31 -0.54 -5.09 4.68
N MET A 32 0.34 -5.91 4.10
CA MET A 32 1.34 -6.67 4.87
C MET A 32 2.43 -5.78 5.49
N PHE A 33 2.72 -4.63 4.87
CA PHE A 33 3.67 -3.65 5.39
C PHE A 33 3.02 -2.70 6.40
N ASN A 34 1.79 -2.25 6.13
CA ASN A 34 1.04 -1.31 6.94
C ASN A 34 -0.40 -1.83 7.21
N PRO A 35 -0.56 -2.76 8.18
CA PRO A 35 -1.85 -3.40 8.45
C PRO A 35 -2.90 -2.46 9.05
N GLU A 36 -2.48 -1.34 9.65
CA GLU A 36 -3.39 -0.35 10.27
C GLU A 36 -3.77 0.80 9.32
N GLY A 37 -3.00 1.01 8.25
CA GLY A 37 -3.22 2.12 7.31
C GLY A 37 -4.22 1.84 6.19
N MET A 38 -4.65 0.60 6.03
CA MET A 38 -5.71 0.26 5.08
C MET A 38 -7.07 0.49 5.75
N GLU A 39 -7.74 1.59 5.40
CA GLU A 39 -9.17 1.69 5.65
C GLU A 39 -9.86 0.56 4.90
N ASP A 40 -10.48 -0.36 5.63
CA ASP A 40 -11.44 -1.28 5.02
C ASP A 40 -12.48 -0.39 4.35
N SER A 41 -12.50 -0.39 3.01
CA SER A 41 -13.56 0.27 2.25
C SER A 41 -14.88 -0.20 2.85
N ALA A 42 -15.59 0.72 3.51
CA ALA A 42 -16.68 0.46 4.48
C ALA A 42 -17.94 -0.19 3.87
N GLN A 43 -17.81 -0.90 2.75
CA GLN A 43 -18.85 -1.47 1.91
C GLN A 43 -18.54 -2.91 1.46
N ASN A 44 -17.59 -3.60 2.10
CA ASN A 44 -17.26 -4.97 1.71
C ASN A 44 -18.31 -5.97 2.22
N LEU A 45 -19.28 -6.27 1.35
CA LEU A 45 -20.24 -7.37 1.49
C LEU A 45 -19.58 -8.75 1.66
N SER A 46 -18.26 -8.88 1.47
CA SER A 46 -17.56 -10.18 1.47
C SER A 46 -17.07 -10.66 2.84
N ASP A 47 -17.20 -9.87 3.91
CA ASP A 47 -16.75 -10.33 5.23
C ASP A 47 -17.57 -11.53 5.70
N ASP A 48 -18.89 -11.48 5.48
CA ASP A 48 -19.80 -12.59 5.75
C ASP A 48 -19.48 -13.80 4.88
N ASP A 49 -19.06 -13.61 3.62
CA ASP A 49 -18.71 -14.70 2.72
C ASP A 49 -17.42 -15.43 3.16
N LEU A 50 -16.43 -14.68 3.64
CA LEU A 50 -15.19 -15.25 4.20
C LEU A 50 -15.46 -16.03 5.48
N ASP A 51 -16.32 -15.52 6.37
CA ASP A 51 -16.69 -16.21 7.60
C ASP A 51 -17.47 -17.48 7.33
N ARG A 52 -18.47 -17.42 6.44
CA ARG A 52 -19.25 -18.60 6.02
C ARG A 52 -18.36 -19.68 5.43
N LEU A 53 -17.37 -19.29 4.61
CA LEU A 53 -16.43 -20.23 4.02
C LEU A 53 -15.59 -20.95 5.09
N ILE A 54 -15.18 -20.25 6.15
CA ILE A 54 -14.52 -20.88 7.31
C ILE A 54 -15.47 -21.78 8.10
N GLU A 55 -16.70 -21.33 8.34
CA GLU A 55 -17.72 -22.13 9.04
C GLU A 55 -18.02 -23.44 8.31
N GLU A 56 -18.12 -23.40 6.99
CA GLU A 56 -18.28 -24.59 6.15
C GLU A 56 -17.08 -25.54 6.28
N GLN A 57 -15.86 -25.03 6.32
CA GLN A 57 -14.68 -25.87 6.55
C GLN A 57 -14.60 -26.40 7.98
N MET A 58 -15.07 -25.65 8.98
CA MET A 58 -15.19 -26.12 10.36
C MET A 58 -16.17 -27.28 10.46
N ALA A 59 -17.32 -27.20 9.78
CA ALA A 59 -18.28 -28.28 9.74
C ALA A 59 -17.67 -29.56 9.11
N LYS A 60 -16.96 -29.41 7.98
CA LYS A 60 -16.22 -30.52 7.33
C LYS A 60 -15.15 -31.12 8.25
N TRP A 61 -14.48 -30.31 9.08
CA TRP A 61 -13.51 -30.83 10.05
C TRP A 61 -14.17 -31.72 11.10
N GLU A 62 -15.31 -31.30 11.67
CA GLU A 62 -15.99 -32.09 12.69
C GLU A 62 -16.46 -33.46 12.15
N GLU A 63 -16.76 -33.58 10.86
CA GLU A 63 -17.07 -34.87 10.23
C GLU A 63 -15.88 -35.85 10.20
N ILE A 64 -14.65 -35.35 10.05
CA ILE A 64 -13.43 -36.16 9.97
C ILE A 64 -12.67 -36.25 11.29
N ARG A 65 -13.10 -35.51 12.31
CA ARG A 65 -12.39 -35.36 13.58
C ARG A 65 -12.19 -36.68 14.30
N ASP A 66 -13.24 -37.50 14.39
CA ASP A 66 -13.19 -38.80 15.07
C ASP A 66 -12.16 -39.75 14.41
N ASP A 67 -12.09 -39.74 13.08
CA ASP A 67 -11.10 -40.51 12.31
C ASP A 67 -9.66 -40.03 12.57
N VAL A 68 -9.47 -38.71 12.70
CA VAL A 68 -8.16 -38.11 13.03
C VAL A 68 -7.77 -38.45 14.47
N GLU A 69 -8.70 -38.32 15.42
CA GLU A 69 -8.47 -38.64 16.83
C GLU A 69 -8.10 -40.13 16.99
N GLN A 70 -8.80 -41.01 16.28
CA GLN A 70 -8.50 -42.45 16.27
C GLN A 70 -7.09 -42.72 15.75
N LYS A 71 -6.64 -42.04 14.69
CA LYS A 71 -5.26 -42.18 14.16
C LYS A 71 -4.21 -41.63 15.13
N LEU A 72 -4.50 -40.52 15.81
CA LEU A 72 -3.60 -39.92 16.81
C LEU A 72 -3.54 -40.75 18.11
N SER A 73 -4.54 -41.59 18.38
CA SER A 73 -4.63 -42.43 19.58
C SER A 73 -3.56 -43.51 19.70
N VAL A 74 -2.85 -43.79 18.60
CA VAL A 74 -1.74 -44.75 18.57
C VAL A 74 -0.54 -44.24 19.39
N ASN A 75 -0.38 -42.92 19.58
CA ASN A 75 0.75 -42.32 20.28
C ASN A 75 0.35 -41.82 21.68
N LYS A 76 0.20 -42.74 22.64
CA LYS A 76 -0.44 -42.50 23.96
C LYS A 76 0.35 -41.63 24.97
N GLN A 77 1.57 -41.19 24.65
CA GLN A 77 2.51 -40.75 25.69
C GLN A 77 2.41 -39.27 26.09
N ASN A 78 1.66 -38.42 25.39
CA ASN A 78 1.48 -37.03 25.80
C ASN A 78 0.15 -36.44 25.30
N TRP A 79 -0.83 -36.30 26.20
CA TRP A 79 -2.15 -35.74 25.89
C TRP A 79 -2.09 -34.27 25.45
N MET A 80 -1.21 -33.46 26.05
CA MET A 80 -1.03 -32.04 25.68
C MET A 80 -0.46 -31.92 24.26
N TYR A 81 0.49 -32.79 23.90
CA TYR A 81 1.05 -32.80 22.55
C TYR A 81 0.02 -33.25 21.51
N ARG A 82 -0.85 -34.21 21.87
CA ARG A 82 -1.93 -34.67 21.00
C ARG A 82 -2.98 -33.59 20.76
N ASP A 83 -3.45 -32.94 21.82
CA ASP A 83 -4.40 -31.83 21.75
C ASP A 83 -3.85 -30.68 20.89
N TRP A 84 -2.59 -30.29 21.14
CA TRP A 84 -1.89 -29.30 20.32
C TRP A 84 -1.78 -29.73 18.85
N LEU A 85 -1.47 -31.01 18.58
CA LEU A 85 -1.31 -31.51 17.23
C LEU A 85 -2.66 -31.60 16.49
N GLU A 86 -3.72 -32.01 17.16
CA GLU A 86 -5.09 -32.01 16.64
C GLU A 86 -5.53 -30.58 16.30
N GLU A 87 -5.36 -29.63 17.22
CA GLU A 87 -5.64 -28.21 16.98
C GLU A 87 -4.84 -27.64 15.81
N LYS A 88 -3.56 -28.01 15.70
CA LYS A 88 -2.74 -27.62 14.55
C LYS A 88 -3.27 -28.21 13.24
N MET A 89 -3.62 -29.50 13.24
CA MET A 89 -4.19 -30.16 12.06
C MET A 89 -5.54 -29.55 11.67
N LYS A 90 -6.39 -29.22 12.65
CA LYS A 90 -7.67 -28.52 12.44
C LYS A 90 -7.46 -27.20 11.74
N ARG A 91 -6.58 -26.35 12.26
CA ARG A 91 -6.28 -25.02 11.69
C ARG A 91 -5.69 -25.13 10.29
N ASP A 92 -4.75 -26.04 10.09
CA ASP A 92 -4.11 -26.26 8.78
C ASP A 92 -5.12 -26.78 7.75
N PHE A 93 -6.02 -27.68 8.15
CA PHE A 93 -7.07 -28.23 7.27
C PHE A 93 -8.05 -27.13 6.85
N ILE A 94 -8.62 -26.42 7.82
CA ILE A 94 -9.58 -25.34 7.58
C ILE A 94 -8.97 -24.30 6.64
N ARG A 95 -7.76 -23.82 6.97
CA ARG A 95 -7.09 -22.77 6.19
C ARG A 95 -6.79 -23.21 4.76
N ARG A 96 -6.23 -24.40 4.55
CA ARG A 96 -5.88 -24.88 3.20
C ARG A 96 -7.10 -25.08 2.32
N ASN A 97 -8.14 -25.71 2.84
CA ASN A 97 -9.35 -25.97 2.07
C ASN A 97 -10.10 -24.68 1.79
N ALA A 98 -10.19 -23.80 2.78
CA ALA A 98 -10.77 -22.48 2.63
C ALA A 98 -10.06 -21.67 1.53
N TRP A 99 -8.73 -21.67 1.54
CA TRP A 99 -7.94 -20.99 0.53
C TRP A 99 -8.17 -21.56 -0.88
N GLN A 100 -8.23 -22.89 -1.02
CA GLN A 100 -8.51 -23.53 -2.30
C GLN A 100 -9.91 -23.19 -2.83
N GLU A 101 -10.92 -23.25 -1.97
CA GLU A 101 -12.31 -22.94 -2.32
C GLU A 101 -12.47 -21.46 -2.71
N LEU A 102 -11.76 -20.56 -2.01
CA LEU A 102 -11.71 -19.14 -2.36
C LEU A 102 -11.09 -18.91 -3.75
N LEU A 103 -9.95 -19.54 -4.04
CA LEU A 103 -9.33 -19.45 -5.36
C LEU A 103 -10.22 -20.00 -6.47
N GLU A 104 -10.92 -21.11 -6.22
CA GLU A 104 -11.87 -21.68 -7.16
C GLU A 104 -13.08 -20.77 -7.40
N ALA A 105 -13.62 -20.13 -6.35
CA ALA A 105 -14.72 -19.18 -6.46
C ALA A 105 -14.33 -17.97 -7.32
N ILE A 106 -13.10 -17.46 -7.16
CA ILE A 106 -12.55 -16.38 -7.99
C ILE A 106 -12.37 -16.85 -9.43
N LYS A 107 -11.78 -18.03 -9.68
CA LYS A 107 -11.63 -18.58 -11.04
C LYS A 107 -12.97 -18.74 -11.77
N GLN A 108 -14.02 -19.12 -11.03
CA GLN A 108 -15.36 -19.30 -11.57
C GLN A 108 -16.13 -17.98 -11.75
N GLY A 109 -15.54 -16.84 -11.34
CA GLY A 109 -16.18 -15.53 -11.39
C GLY A 109 -17.36 -15.38 -10.43
N LYS A 110 -17.46 -16.25 -9.41
CA LYS A 110 -18.49 -16.15 -8.36
C LYS A 110 -18.19 -15.03 -7.38
N LEU A 111 -16.91 -14.71 -7.22
CA LEU A 111 -16.39 -13.73 -6.27
C LEU A 111 -15.49 -12.74 -7.02
N ASP A 112 -15.72 -11.45 -6.83
CA ASP A 112 -14.85 -10.40 -7.36
C ASP A 112 -13.67 -10.17 -6.39
N PRO A 113 -12.41 -10.34 -6.83
CA PRO A 113 -11.23 -10.05 -6.00
C PRO A 113 -11.24 -8.68 -5.35
N LYS A 114 -11.81 -7.66 -6.02
CA LYS A 114 -11.86 -6.29 -5.49
C LYS A 114 -12.91 -6.09 -4.39
N SER A 115 -13.83 -7.05 -4.23
CA SER A 115 -14.85 -7.01 -3.18
C SER A 115 -14.36 -7.55 -1.83
N LEU A 116 -13.17 -8.17 -1.81
CA LEU A 116 -12.60 -8.80 -0.63
C LEU A 116 -11.98 -7.80 0.34
N SER A 117 -12.23 -7.95 1.64
CA SER A 117 -11.41 -7.27 2.67
C SER A 117 -10.00 -7.85 2.66
N LEU A 118 -9.03 -7.01 2.27
CA LEU A 118 -7.61 -7.37 2.24
C LEU A 118 -7.04 -7.53 3.65
N ASN A 119 -7.54 -6.77 4.62
CA ASN A 119 -7.17 -6.92 6.03
C ASN A 119 -7.61 -8.29 6.56
N LYS A 120 -8.85 -8.69 6.28
CA LYS A 120 -9.35 -10.01 6.69
C LYS A 120 -8.61 -11.13 5.96
N LEU A 121 -8.35 -10.97 4.66
CA LEU A 121 -7.58 -11.93 3.86
C LEU A 121 -6.17 -12.15 4.44
N THR A 122 -5.44 -11.07 4.76
CA THR A 122 -4.10 -11.15 5.35
C THR A 122 -4.10 -11.78 6.74
N GLN A 123 -5.11 -11.51 7.56
CA GLN A 123 -5.25 -12.13 8.88
C GLN A 123 -5.57 -13.62 8.81
N MET A 124 -6.43 -14.03 7.87
CA MET A 124 -6.89 -15.41 7.75
C MET A 124 -5.89 -16.32 7.02
N PHE A 125 -5.23 -15.82 5.98
CA PHE A 125 -4.37 -16.59 5.08
C PHE A 125 -2.93 -16.05 4.97
N PRO A 126 -2.25 -15.68 6.09
CA PRO A 126 -0.95 -15.01 6.02
C PRO A 126 0.12 -15.87 5.34
N SER A 127 0.08 -17.19 5.55
CA SER A 127 1.08 -18.11 5.00
C SER A 127 0.92 -18.35 3.51
N GLU A 128 -0.33 -18.43 3.04
CA GLU A 128 -0.70 -18.64 1.65
C GLU A 128 -0.38 -17.40 0.82
N ILE A 129 -0.70 -16.22 1.36
CA ILE A 129 -0.38 -14.92 0.75
C ILE A 129 1.13 -14.74 0.65
N ALA A 130 1.87 -14.98 1.73
CA ALA A 130 3.33 -14.81 1.72
C ALA A 130 4.00 -15.74 0.69
N LYS A 131 3.53 -16.99 0.56
CA LYS A 131 4.00 -17.92 -0.49
C LYS A 131 3.61 -17.47 -1.90
N GLY A 132 2.42 -16.87 -2.06
CA GLY A 132 1.97 -16.31 -3.33
C GLY A 132 2.87 -15.16 -3.78
N LEU A 133 3.16 -14.24 -2.88
CA LEU A 133 4.03 -13.09 -3.12
C LEU A 133 5.51 -13.48 -3.30
N GLU A 134 5.98 -14.53 -2.61
CA GLU A 134 7.32 -15.09 -2.84
C GLU A 134 7.46 -15.67 -4.25
N LYS A 135 6.45 -16.42 -4.73
CA LYS A 135 6.48 -16.99 -6.09
C LYS A 135 6.56 -15.91 -7.18
N GLU A 136 6.01 -14.74 -6.92
CA GLU A 136 6.06 -13.59 -7.84
C GLU A 136 7.27 -12.67 -7.58
N GLY A 137 8.11 -13.01 -6.61
CA GLY A 137 9.37 -12.32 -6.35
C GLY A 137 9.22 -11.00 -5.59
N TYR A 138 8.10 -10.76 -4.91
CA TYR A 138 7.92 -9.58 -4.04
C TYR A 138 8.43 -9.81 -2.62
N LEU A 139 8.47 -11.07 -2.18
CA LEU A 139 8.95 -11.48 -0.85
C LEU A 139 10.04 -12.56 -0.97
N GLU A 140 10.87 -12.65 0.07
CA GLU A 140 11.80 -13.76 0.28
C GLU A 140 11.51 -14.39 1.66
N LEU A 141 11.07 -15.65 1.70
CA LEU A 141 10.78 -16.33 2.98
C LEU A 141 12.08 -16.82 3.61
N ARG A 142 12.35 -16.36 4.84
CA ARG A 142 13.44 -16.83 5.67
C ARG A 142 12.91 -17.79 6.72
N ASN A 143 13.27 -19.06 6.59
CA ASN A 143 12.91 -20.09 7.56
C ASN A 143 14.14 -20.45 8.40
N PHE A 144 14.06 -20.25 9.72
CA PHE A 144 15.06 -20.75 10.65
C PHE A 144 14.54 -22.00 11.37
N TRP A 145 15.28 -23.10 11.25
CA TRP A 145 15.00 -24.33 11.98
C TRP A 145 15.66 -24.26 13.36
N ASP A 146 14.87 -24.11 14.41
CA ASP A 146 15.38 -24.13 15.78
C ASP A 146 15.34 -25.56 16.34
N SER A 147 16.51 -26.19 16.41
CA SER A 147 16.67 -27.52 16.97
C SER A 147 16.41 -27.57 18.49
N GLN A 148 16.62 -26.47 19.21
CA GLN A 148 16.53 -26.42 20.67
C GLN A 148 15.09 -26.33 21.16
N ARG A 149 14.18 -25.78 20.35
CA ARG A 149 12.75 -25.76 20.65
C ARG A 149 12.00 -26.97 20.09
N GLY A 150 12.67 -28.01 19.60
CA GLY A 150 11.99 -29.22 19.10
C GLY A 150 11.48 -29.10 17.67
N GLY A 151 12.21 -28.37 16.81
CA GLY A 151 11.96 -28.33 15.37
C GLY A 151 10.92 -27.33 14.92
N TYR A 152 10.65 -26.28 15.71
CA TYR A 152 9.85 -25.16 15.24
C TYR A 152 10.61 -24.41 14.14
N THR A 153 9.91 -24.12 13.05
CA THR A 153 10.39 -23.21 12.02
C THR A 153 9.85 -21.83 12.37
N LEU A 154 10.71 -20.93 12.84
CA LEU A 154 10.38 -19.52 12.87
C LEU A 154 10.64 -18.97 11.47
N GLY A 155 9.55 -18.65 10.78
CA GLY A 155 9.58 -18.00 9.49
C GLY A 155 9.37 -16.51 9.65
N TRP A 156 10.24 -15.69 9.05
CA TRP A 156 9.95 -14.29 8.74
C TRP A 156 10.11 -14.07 7.23
N PHE A 157 9.70 -12.93 6.74
CA PHE A 157 9.83 -12.55 5.33
C PHE A 157 10.58 -11.24 5.22
N ASP A 158 11.41 -11.14 4.19
CA ASP A 158 12.05 -9.90 3.77
C ASP A 158 11.40 -9.44 2.46
N PHE A 159 11.16 -8.13 2.31
CA PHE A 159 10.69 -7.58 1.04
C PHE A 159 11.84 -7.54 0.03
N THR A 160 11.58 -7.94 -1.21
CA THR A 160 12.57 -7.79 -2.28
C THR A 160 12.59 -6.35 -2.78
N ALA A 161 13.60 -5.98 -3.57
CA ALA A 161 13.65 -4.68 -4.24
C ALA A 161 12.43 -4.40 -5.14
N ALA A 162 11.77 -5.46 -5.64
CA ALA A 162 10.52 -5.33 -6.38
C ALA A 162 9.35 -4.98 -5.45
N GLY A 163 9.23 -5.67 -4.31
CA GLY A 163 8.21 -5.40 -3.30
C GLY A 163 8.36 -4.01 -2.68
N GLU A 164 9.58 -3.63 -2.29
CA GLU A 164 9.90 -2.32 -1.74
C GLU A 164 9.53 -1.18 -2.70
N ARG A 165 9.73 -1.37 -4.01
CA ARG A 165 9.36 -0.36 -5.02
C ARG A 165 7.85 -0.11 -5.05
N VAL A 166 7.04 -1.15 -4.96
CA VAL A 166 5.58 -1.04 -4.93
C VAL A 166 5.13 -0.33 -3.65
N ILE A 167 5.67 -0.75 -2.50
CA ILE A 167 5.38 -0.15 -1.20
C ILE A 167 5.78 1.33 -1.18
N ALA A 168 6.98 1.67 -1.66
CA ALA A 168 7.46 3.05 -1.70
C ALA A 168 6.55 3.94 -2.57
N LYS A 169 6.05 3.42 -3.69
CA LYS A 169 5.10 4.14 -4.56
C LYS A 169 3.78 4.40 -3.83
N LYS A 170 3.24 3.39 -3.13
CA LYS A 170 2.03 3.51 -2.30
C LYS A 170 2.19 4.56 -1.20
N VAL A 171 3.26 4.47 -0.41
CA VAL A 171 3.57 5.44 0.65
C VAL A 171 3.71 6.85 0.09
N LEU A 172 4.39 7.01 -1.05
CA LEU A 172 4.52 8.32 -1.69
C LEU A 172 3.15 8.91 -2.08
N ASN A 173 2.27 8.09 -2.66
CA ASN A 173 0.93 8.53 -3.02
C ASN A 173 0.13 8.95 -1.77
N GLU A 174 0.13 8.15 -0.71
CA GLU A 174 -0.55 8.49 0.55
C GLU A 174 0.01 9.77 1.19
N VAL A 175 1.33 9.93 1.16
CA VAL A 175 1.97 11.15 1.67
C VAL A 175 1.55 12.35 0.84
N LEU A 176 1.50 12.25 -0.49
CA LEU A 176 1.07 13.34 -1.36
C LEU A 176 -0.40 13.70 -1.18
N GLU A 177 -1.27 12.70 -0.98
CA GLU A 177 -2.71 12.91 -0.72
C GLU A 177 -2.95 13.56 0.64
N ASN A 178 -2.22 13.14 1.68
CA ASN A 178 -2.33 13.67 3.03
C ASN A 178 -1.40 14.86 3.28
N MET A 179 -0.68 15.34 2.28
CA MET A 179 0.20 16.50 2.40
C MET A 179 -0.67 17.76 2.50
N VAL A 180 -1.13 18.04 3.71
CA VAL A 180 -1.56 19.39 4.07
C VAL A 180 -0.28 20.22 4.09
N LEU A 181 0.00 20.89 2.97
CA LEU A 181 1.00 21.95 2.96
C LEU A 181 0.64 22.90 4.10
N PRO A 182 1.51 23.09 5.11
CA PRO A 182 1.26 24.08 6.13
C PRO A 182 1.32 25.45 5.45
N CYS A 183 0.17 25.92 4.96
CA CYS A 183 -0.02 27.32 4.67
C CYS A 183 -0.07 28.00 6.03
N ILE A 184 0.96 28.77 6.35
CA ILE A 184 0.92 29.67 7.49
C ILE A 184 -0.08 30.76 7.10
N ASP A 185 -1.34 30.58 7.47
CA ASP A 185 -2.36 31.62 7.36
C ASP A 185 -2.03 32.71 8.39
N TYR A 186 -1.25 33.70 7.98
CA TYR A 186 -1.23 35.00 8.63
C TYR A 186 -2.62 35.60 8.37
N GLY A 187 -3.46 35.71 9.40
CA GLY A 187 -4.86 36.16 9.32
C GLY A 187 -5.07 37.61 8.88
N GLU A 188 -4.47 38.00 7.77
CA GLU A 188 -4.67 39.24 7.04
C GLU A 188 -5.54 38.97 5.81
N GLU A 189 -6.34 39.96 5.38
CA GLU A 189 -7.14 39.87 4.16
C GLU A 189 -6.22 39.48 3.00
N GLN A 190 -6.33 38.23 2.51
CA GLN A 190 -5.43 37.66 1.50
C GLN A 190 -5.42 38.51 0.23
N ARG A 191 -4.48 39.46 0.14
CA ARG A 191 -4.03 40.07 -1.09
C ARG A 191 -2.80 39.31 -1.57
N GLY A 192 -2.99 38.48 -2.59
CA GLY A 192 -1.94 38.00 -3.47
C GLY A 192 -0.98 36.99 -2.86
N PHE A 193 -1.30 35.70 -3.03
CA PHE A 193 -0.28 34.67 -3.14
C PHE A 193 -0.28 34.18 -4.58
N GLY A 194 0.88 34.23 -5.24
CA GLY A 194 1.04 33.79 -6.63
C GLY A 194 2.33 34.29 -7.27
N VAL A 195 2.70 33.66 -8.39
CA VAL A 195 3.85 34.07 -9.24
C VAL A 195 3.42 34.95 -10.41
N ASN A 196 2.12 35.16 -10.59
CA ASN A 196 1.58 35.94 -11.70
C ASN A 196 1.47 37.42 -11.30
N PRO A 197 2.17 38.34 -12.00
CA PRO A 197 2.11 39.75 -11.69
C PRO A 197 0.71 40.32 -12.01
N SER A 198 0.14 41.11 -11.11
CA SER A 198 -1.07 41.90 -11.39
C SER A 198 -0.75 43.29 -11.95
N ASP A 199 -1.80 44.05 -12.24
CA ASP A 199 -1.72 45.45 -12.67
C ASP A 199 -1.48 46.43 -11.49
N THR A 200 -1.51 45.93 -10.25
CA THR A 200 -1.35 46.77 -9.05
C THR A 200 0.13 46.86 -8.68
N ILE A 201 0.65 48.09 -8.59
CA ILE A 201 2.05 48.38 -8.22
C ILE A 201 2.10 48.91 -6.79
N MET A 202 3.08 48.44 -6.02
CA MET A 202 3.35 48.84 -4.63
C MET A 202 4.85 49.08 -4.41
N GLU A 203 5.19 49.62 -3.24
CA GLU A 203 6.58 49.77 -2.82
C GLU A 203 7.16 48.41 -2.43
N TYR A 204 8.43 48.19 -2.75
CA TYR A 204 9.10 46.96 -2.37
C TYR A 204 9.24 46.87 -0.85
N ASP A 205 8.93 45.68 -0.35
CA ASP A 205 9.20 45.28 1.02
C ASP A 205 9.95 43.95 0.95
N GLU A 206 11.17 43.95 1.49
CA GLU A 206 12.10 42.83 1.46
C GLU A 206 11.60 41.59 2.22
N PHE A 207 10.65 41.76 3.15
CA PHE A 207 10.08 40.66 3.93
C PHE A 207 8.82 40.06 3.29
N LEU A 208 8.16 40.81 2.41
CA LEU A 208 6.88 40.41 1.82
C LEU A 208 6.96 40.05 0.34
N HIS A 209 7.91 40.61 -0.41
CA HIS A 209 7.92 40.52 -1.87
C HIS A 209 9.07 39.69 -2.42
N HIS A 210 8.76 38.87 -3.44
CA HIS A 210 9.77 38.11 -4.18
C HIS A 210 10.43 38.98 -5.26
N TYR A 211 11.72 38.77 -5.53
CA TYR A 211 12.48 39.51 -6.54
C TYR A 211 11.89 39.42 -7.96
N ASP A 212 11.22 38.31 -8.28
CA ASP A 212 10.60 38.09 -9.59
C ASP A 212 9.41 39.02 -9.87
N LEU A 213 8.86 39.66 -8.83
CA LEU A 213 7.72 40.56 -8.95
C LEU A 213 8.14 42.03 -9.10
N VAL A 214 9.44 42.33 -9.11
CA VAL A 214 9.97 43.69 -9.28
C VAL A 214 9.63 44.24 -10.66
N ASP A 215 8.94 45.39 -10.69
CA ASP A 215 8.73 46.13 -11.91
C ASP A 215 9.97 46.98 -12.22
N VAL A 216 10.80 46.45 -13.11
CA VAL A 216 12.05 47.08 -13.54
C VAL A 216 11.79 48.43 -14.21
N TYR A 217 10.68 48.60 -14.94
CA TYR A 217 10.40 49.85 -15.66
C TYR A 217 10.04 50.98 -14.69
N GLU A 218 9.15 50.71 -13.75
CA GLU A 218 8.75 51.70 -12.73
C GLU A 218 9.90 52.03 -11.77
N THR A 219 10.70 51.02 -11.41
CA THR A 219 11.91 51.21 -10.59
C THR A 219 12.93 52.13 -11.29
N LEU A 220 13.18 51.91 -12.59
CA LEU A 220 14.07 52.75 -13.38
C LEU A 220 13.54 54.19 -13.53
N LEU A 221 12.22 54.35 -13.69
CA LEU A 221 11.59 55.66 -13.77
C LEU A 221 11.79 56.45 -12.46
N ASN A 222 11.58 55.83 -11.31
CA ASN A 222 11.79 56.49 -10.01
C ASN A 222 13.26 56.87 -9.77
N ALA A 223 14.18 55.95 -10.08
CA ALA A 223 15.61 56.24 -10.01
C ALA A 223 16.01 57.42 -10.93
N SER A 224 15.41 57.51 -12.12
CA SER A 224 15.63 58.61 -13.05
C SER A 224 15.09 59.95 -12.54
N LEU A 225 13.94 59.96 -11.88
CA LEU A 225 13.35 61.15 -11.26
C LEU A 225 14.22 61.67 -10.12
N ARG A 226 14.80 60.77 -9.30
CA ARG A 226 15.74 61.12 -8.23
C ARG A 226 17.09 61.62 -8.73
N ARG A 227 17.43 61.37 -10.01
CA ARG A 227 18.72 61.69 -10.64
C ARG A 227 19.93 61.11 -9.89
N SER A 228 19.78 59.90 -9.37
CA SER A 228 20.85 59.18 -8.67
C SER A 228 21.53 58.18 -9.61
N ALA A 229 22.84 57.97 -9.45
CA ALA A 229 23.56 56.91 -10.15
C ALA A 229 23.25 55.51 -9.59
N ASN A 230 22.72 55.43 -8.36
CA ASN A 230 22.32 54.16 -7.76
C ASN A 230 20.87 53.82 -8.14
N ILE A 231 20.72 52.97 -9.14
CA ILE A 231 19.43 52.56 -9.71
C ILE A 231 18.61 51.69 -8.73
N PHE A 232 19.28 50.89 -7.89
CA PHE A 232 18.64 49.94 -6.99
C PHE A 232 18.67 50.45 -5.54
N ASP A 233 18.24 51.69 -5.33
CA ASP A 233 17.95 52.19 -3.99
C ASP A 233 16.65 51.53 -3.50
N PRO A 234 16.62 50.89 -2.32
CA PRO A 234 15.45 50.17 -1.83
C PRO A 234 14.16 51.00 -1.84
N ASN A 235 14.26 52.33 -1.68
CA ASN A 235 13.11 53.23 -1.69
C ASN A 235 12.51 53.46 -3.10
N ASP A 236 13.27 53.20 -4.15
CA ASP A 236 12.85 53.39 -5.54
C ASP A 236 12.25 52.12 -6.16
N ILE A 237 12.45 50.96 -5.51
CA ILE A 237 12.01 49.66 -6.03
C ILE A 237 10.50 49.56 -5.94
N LYS A 238 9.88 49.28 -7.08
CA LYS A 238 8.43 49.04 -7.19
C LYS A 238 8.18 47.59 -7.57
N VAL A 239 7.15 47.02 -7.00
CA VAL A 239 6.78 45.60 -7.17
C VAL A 239 5.31 45.48 -7.56
N ARG A 240 5.02 44.50 -8.40
CA ARG A 240 3.64 44.15 -8.75
C ARG A 240 3.09 43.18 -7.72
N VAL A 241 1.93 43.51 -7.17
CA VAL A 241 1.21 42.61 -6.25
C VAL A 241 0.81 41.36 -7.05
N PRO A 242 1.06 40.15 -6.53
CA PRO A 242 0.66 38.94 -7.25
C PRO A 242 -0.86 38.78 -7.25
N SER A 243 -1.44 38.33 -8.35
CA SER A 243 -2.88 38.06 -8.42
C SER A 243 -3.18 36.68 -7.82
N SER A 244 -4.11 36.60 -6.86
CA SER A 244 -4.71 35.32 -6.48
C SER A 244 -5.67 34.87 -7.58
N ARG A 245 -5.50 33.65 -8.06
CA ARG A 245 -6.53 32.90 -8.77
C ARG A 245 -6.84 31.66 -7.98
#